data_AF-A0A925WMW5-F1
#
_entry.id   AF-A0A925WMW5-F1
#
_cell.length_a   1.000
_cell.length_b   1.000
_cell.length_c   1.000
_cell.angle_alpha   90.00
_cell.angle_beta   90.00
_cell.angle_gamma   90.00
#
_symmetry.space_group_name_H-M   'P 1'
#
loop_
_entity.id
_entity.type
_entity.pdbx_description
1 polymer ?
#
loop_
_entity_poly.entity_id
_entity_poly.type
_entity_poly.pdbx_seq_one_letter_code
_entity_poly.pdbx_strand_id
1 'polypeptide(L)' 'HAMARYPALPILFECLRVGALIVVDDADREDEQRMVARWLREYPLRVVDRPETEKGTVVLEKISATNDVI' A
#
# COMPACT_ATOMS: atom_id res chain seq x y z
N HIS A 1 -14.83 10.46 -4.61
CA HIS A 1 -14.83 9.06 -5.05
C HIS A 1 -14.17 8.23 -3.97
N ALA A 2 -14.86 7.21 -3.43
CA ALA A 2 -14.30 6.35 -2.38
C ALA A 2 -13.17 5.47 -2.95
N MET A 3 -12.04 5.39 -2.23
CA MET A 3 -10.87 4.52 -2.52
C MET A 3 -10.42 4.48 -3.99
N ALA A 4 -10.28 5.63 -4.64
CA ALA A 4 -9.99 5.70 -6.08
C ALA A 4 -8.67 5.00 -6.49
N ARG A 5 -7.68 4.95 -5.60
CA ARG A 5 -6.38 4.32 -5.85
C ARG A 5 -6.37 2.81 -5.57
N TYR A 6 -7.41 2.26 -4.92
CA TYR A 6 -7.45 0.84 -4.53
C TYR A 6 -7.18 -0.15 -5.67
N PRO A 7 -7.68 0.06 -6.92
CA PRO A 7 -7.43 -0.86 -8.03
C PRO A 7 -5.97 -0.94 -8.48
N ALA A 8 -5.12 0.02 -8.10
CA ALA A 8 -3.72 0.05 -8.55
C ALA A 8 -2.91 -1.15 -8.03
N LEU A 9 -3.02 -1.47 -6.73
CA LEU A 9 -2.24 -2.56 -6.14
C LEU A 9 -2.64 -3.94 -6.71
N PRO A 10 -3.92 -4.33 -6.82
CA PRO A 10 -4.31 -5.60 -7.44
C PRO A 10 -3.73 -5.82 -8.86
N ILE A 11 -3.61 -4.75 -9.66
CA ILE A 11 -3.07 -4.83 -11.02
C ILE A 11 -1.54 -4.93 -11.02
N LEU A 12 -0.88 -4.20 -10.11
CA LEU A 12 0.58 -4.04 -10.12
C LEU A 12 1.30 -5.04 -9.21
N PHE A 13 0.62 -5.70 -8.27
CA PHE A 13 1.27 -6.47 -7.20
C PHE A 13 2.21 -7.56 -7.71
N GLU A 14 1.81 -8.28 -8.76
CA GLU A 14 2.62 -9.34 -9.38
C GLU A 14 3.79 -8.79 -10.20
N CYS A 15 3.75 -7.53 -10.62
CA CYS A 15 4.86 -6.86 -11.29
C CYS A 15 5.92 -6.33 -10.31
N LEU A 16 5.61 -6.27 -9.01
CA LEU A 16 6.53 -5.81 -7.98
C LEU A 16 7.42 -6.96 -7.48
N ARG A 17 8.72 -6.72 -7.41
CA ARG A 17 9.66 -7.60 -6.70
C ARG A 17 9.43 -7.55 -5.18
N VAL A 18 9.79 -8.62 -4.47
CA VAL A 18 9.91 -8.56 -2.99
C VAL A 18 10.91 -7.48 -2.62
N GLY A 19 10.59 -6.67 -1.60
CA GLY A 19 11.31 -5.47 -1.20
C GLY A 19 10.96 -4.21 -1.99
N ALA A 20 10.03 -4.28 -2.95
CA ALA A 20 9.56 -3.08 -3.65
C ALA A 20 8.83 -2.14 -2.68
N LEU A 21 9.11 -0.84 -2.81
CA LEU A 21 8.44 0.21 -2.06
C LEU A 21 7.25 0.76 -2.85
N ILE A 22 6.15 0.98 -2.13
CA ILE A 22 4.92 1.60 -2.63
C ILE A 22 4.71 2.87 -1.80
N VAL A 23 4.78 4.02 -2.45
CA VAL A 23 4.57 5.32 -1.80
C VAL A 23 3.14 5.77 -2.08
N VAL A 24 2.38 6.03 -1.01
CA VAL A 24 1.02 6.55 -1.09
C VAL A 24 1.04 8.00 -0.63
N ASP A 25 0.71 8.89 -1.57
CA ASP A 25 0.57 10.33 -1.35
C ASP A 25 -0.85 10.69 -0.86
N ASP A 26 -1.02 11.86 -0.24
CA ASP A 26 -2.25 12.32 0.43
C ASP A 26 -2.80 11.32 1.49
N ALA A 27 -1.91 10.63 2.21
CA ALA A 27 -2.26 9.50 3.08
C ALA A 27 -3.10 9.87 4.31
N ASP A 28 -3.23 11.16 4.64
CA ASP A 28 -4.08 11.62 5.75
C ASP A 28 -5.58 11.61 5.41
N ARG A 29 -5.93 11.49 4.12
CA ARG A 29 -7.33 11.41 3.70
C ARG A 29 -7.93 10.08 4.14
N GLU A 30 -9.11 10.12 4.73
CA GLU A 30 -9.79 8.91 5.24
C GLU A 30 -9.93 7.80 4.19
N ASP A 31 -10.23 8.13 2.93
CA ASP A 31 -10.34 7.15 1.86
C ASP A 31 -9.01 6.45 1.55
N GLU A 32 -7.89 7.19 1.64
CA GLU A 32 -6.54 6.63 1.45
C GLU A 32 -6.15 5.76 2.65
N GLN A 33 -6.50 6.18 3.87
CA GLN A 33 -6.31 5.36 5.07
C GLN A 33 -7.11 4.05 4.99
N ARG A 34 -8.38 4.11 4.57
CA ARG A 34 -9.22 2.91 4.36
C ARG A 34 -8.65 2.00 3.30
N MET A 35 -8.17 2.55 2.19
CA MET A 35 -7.52 1.80 1.13
C MET A 35 -6.24 1.11 1.63
N VAL A 36 -5.34 1.85 2.28
CA VAL A 36 -4.07 1.31 2.81
C VAL A 36 -4.33 0.20 3.82
N ALA A 37 -5.29 0.40 4.74
CA ALA A 37 -5.69 -0.62 5.70
C ALA A 37 -6.22 -1.89 5.01
N ARG A 38 -6.97 -1.72 3.90
CA ARG A 38 -7.47 -2.84 3.11
C ARG A 38 -6.35 -3.57 2.37
N TRP A 39 -5.42 -2.85 1.74
CA TRP A 39 -4.25 -3.44 1.10
C TRP A 39 -3.37 -4.22 2.07
N LEU A 40 -3.09 -3.68 3.27
CA LEU A 40 -2.33 -4.37 4.32
C LEU A 40 -2.99 -5.66 4.82
N ARG A 41 -4.32 -5.80 4.66
CA ARG A 41 -5.06 -7.01 5.02
C ARG A 41 -5.06 -8.05 3.89
N GLU A 42 -5.12 -7.60 2.65
CA GLU A 42 -5.30 -8.46 1.48
C GLU A 42 -3.99 -8.90 0.83
N TYR A 43 -2.90 -8.15 1.04
CA TYR A 43 -1.61 -8.38 0.40
C TYR A 43 -0.48 -8.43 1.44
N PRO A 44 0.58 -9.22 1.19
CA PRO A 44 1.74 -9.27 2.08
C PRO A 44 2.56 -7.99 1.92
N LEU A 45 2.12 -6.95 2.64
CA LEU A 45 2.71 -5.64 2.73
C LEU A 45 2.98 -5.27 4.19
N ARG A 46 3.95 -4.40 4.44
CA ARG A 46 4.14 -3.74 5.73
C ARG A 46 4.34 -2.24 5.56
N VAL A 47 3.98 -1.45 6.57
CA VAL A 47 4.37 -0.04 6.65
C VAL A 47 5.83 0.03 7.08
N VAL A 48 6.66 0.74 6.32
CA VAL A 48 8.08 0.95 6.65
C VAL A 48 8.38 2.38 7.08
N ASP A 49 7.58 3.34 6.62
CA ASP A 49 7.77 4.74 6.98
C ASP A 49 6.47 5.55 6.83
N ARG A 50 6.41 6.68 7.54
CA ARG A 50 5.40 7.73 7.42
C ARG A 50 6.09 9.09 7.47
N PRO A 51 6.73 9.52 6.36
CA PRO A 51 7.40 10.82 6.30
C PRO A 51 6.42 11.95 6.64
N GLU A 52 6.91 12.96 7.36
CA GLU A 52 6.14 14.17 7.62
C GLU A 52 6.04 15.01 6.34
N THR A 53 4.89 14.92 5.66
CA THR A 53 4.51 15.75 4.53
C THR A 53 3.21 16.47 4.84
N GLU A 54 2.94 17.60 4.16
CA GLU A 54 1.76 18.46 4.45
C GLU A 54 0.42 17.70 4.43
N LYS A 55 0.31 16.64 3.62
CA LYS A 55 -0.94 15.87 3.41
C LYS A 55 -0.82 14.40 3.80
N GLY A 56 0.27 14.05 4.48
CA GLY A 56 0.59 12.69 4.88
C GLY A 56 1.13 11.86 3.72
N THR A 57 2.12 11.03 4.03
CA THR A 57 2.66 10.03 3.13
C THR A 57 2.84 8.74 3.91
N VAL A 58 2.52 7.61 3.30
CA VAL A 58 2.87 6.30 3.86
C VAL A 58 3.66 5.50 2.84
N VAL A 59 4.74 4.89 3.31
CA VAL A 59 5.58 4.00 2.51
C VAL A 59 5.32 2.57 2.95
N LEU A 60 4.91 1.75 2.00
CA LEU A 60 4.69 0.32 2.18
C LEU A 60 5.79 -0.46 1.47
N GLU A 61 6.06 -1.67 1.94
CA GLU A 61 7.00 -2.60 1.32
C GLU A 61 6.33 -3.95 1.07
N LYS A 62 6.55 -4.53 -0.12
CA LYS A 62 6.18 -5.92 -0.43
C LYS A 62 7.11 -6.91 0.25
N ILE A 63 6.57 -7.76 1.13
CA ILE A 63 7.38 -8.68 1.94
C ILE A 63 7.45 -10.11 1.37
N SER A 64 6.50 -10.54 0.55
CA SER A 64 6.52 -11.85 -0.10
C SER A 64 5.66 -11.87 -1.38
N ALA A 65 5.68 -12.97 -2.13
CA ALA A 65 4.72 -13.18 -3.21
C ALA A 65 3.35 -13.60 -2.64
N THR A 66 2.30 -13.45 -3.45
CA THR A 66 0.92 -13.82 -3.07
C THR A 66 0.79 -15.30 -2.71
N ASN A 67 1.64 -16.16 -3.28
CA ASN A 67 1.61 -17.61 -3.10
C ASN A 67 2.43 -18.12 -1.89
N ASP A 68 3.06 -17.26 -1.11
CA ASP A 68 3.91 -17.66 0.02
C ASP A 68 3.15 -17.79 1.35
N VAL A 69 1.82 -17.66 1.34
CA VAL A 69 1.00 -17.93 2.54
C VAL A 69 0.82 -19.44 2.67
N ILE A 70 1.61 -20.04 3.56
CA ILE A 70 1.49 -21.45 4.01
C ILE A 70 0.25 -21.63 4.88
#